data_AF-A0A661TBS0-F1
#
_entry.id   AF-A0A661TBS0-F1
#
_cell.length_a   1.000
_cell.length_b   1.000
_cell.length_c   1.000
_cell.angle_alpha   90.00
_cell.angle_beta   90.00
_cell.angle_gamma   90.00
#
_symmetry.space_group_name_H-M   'P 1'
#
loop_
_entity.id
_entity.type
_entity.pdbx_description
1 polymer ?
#
loop_
_entity_poly.entity_id
_entity_poly.type
_entity_poly.pdbx_seq_one_letter_code
_entity_poly.pdbx_strand_id
1 'polypeptide(L)'
;MPGLPGDSRECFRSTTTKVLDLHPDMARLYPALVIRGTELARRYENGRYRPLGVEEAVEICAESCIRLECNGIPVIRIGLMSSPRLLEKGQIIAGPWHTAFGGLVRSHIYLKSIERDLPRPGEATRIRIFAPQRDIPLLRGYRNQGLRQIEMRTGAAVVCVEPDQTLAPGCIRIEKV
;
A
#
# COMPACT_ATOMS: atom_id res chain seq x y z
N MET A 1 1.20 -6.30 -13.29
CA MET A 1 0.81 -7.12 -12.12
C MET A 1 2.08 -7.63 -11.48
N PRO A 2 2.47 -7.16 -10.29
CA PRO A 2 3.66 -7.69 -9.63
C PRO A 2 3.45 -9.13 -9.12
N GLY A 3 4.52 -9.91 -9.12
CA GLY A 3 4.54 -11.26 -8.58
C GLY A 3 4.14 -12.34 -9.56
N LEU A 4 4.21 -12.12 -10.87
CA LEU A 4 4.02 -13.19 -11.85
C LEU A 4 5.15 -14.25 -11.77
N PRO A 5 4.99 -15.46 -12.32
CA PRO A 5 6.07 -16.44 -12.37
C PRO A 5 7.34 -15.87 -13.02
N GLY A 6 8.47 -15.94 -12.30
CA GLY A 6 9.76 -15.37 -12.73
C GLY A 6 9.92 -13.87 -12.49
N ASP A 7 8.93 -13.21 -11.88
CA ASP A 7 8.99 -11.81 -11.49
C ASP A 7 9.79 -11.61 -10.19
N SER A 8 10.35 -10.42 -10.02
CA SER A 8 11.03 -9.97 -8.81
C SER A 8 10.72 -8.49 -8.58
N ARG A 9 11.06 -7.95 -7.40
CA ARG A 9 10.93 -6.51 -7.15
C ARG A 9 11.67 -5.67 -8.20
N GLU A 10 12.90 -6.06 -8.55
CA GLU A 10 13.73 -5.37 -9.53
C GLU A 10 13.18 -5.52 -10.95
N CYS A 11 12.70 -6.72 -11.31
CA CYS A 11 12.07 -6.98 -12.59
C CYS A 11 10.80 -6.14 -12.76
N PHE A 12 9.95 -6.09 -11.73
CA PHE A 12 8.75 -5.26 -11.73
C PHE A 12 9.10 -3.78 -11.76
N ARG A 13 10.13 -3.34 -11.04
CA ARG A 13 10.63 -1.95 -11.09
C ARG A 13 11.09 -1.57 -12.51
N SER A 14 11.79 -2.46 -13.20
CA SER A 14 12.18 -2.28 -14.61
C SER A 14 10.96 -2.25 -15.53
N THR A 15 9.98 -3.11 -15.28
CA THR A 15 8.69 -3.10 -16.00
C THR A 15 7.96 -1.78 -15.82
N THR A 16 7.90 -1.24 -14.60
CA THR A 16 7.33 0.09 -14.33
C THR A 16 8.06 1.17 -15.13
N THR A 17 9.40 1.15 -15.20
CA THR A 17 10.16 2.08 -16.06
C THR A 17 9.71 2.00 -17.51
N LYS A 18 9.64 0.80 -18.07
CA LYS A 18 9.21 0.60 -19.46
C LYS A 18 7.78 1.07 -19.71
N VAL A 19 6.90 0.94 -18.71
CA VAL A 19 5.52 1.46 -18.79
C VAL A 19 5.50 2.99 -18.83
N LEU A 20 6.39 3.67 -18.10
CA LEU A 20 6.52 5.13 -18.18
C LEU A 20 6.86 5.57 -19.60
N ASP A 21 7.79 4.86 -20.26
CA ASP A 21 8.22 5.16 -21.63
C ASP A 21 7.08 5.03 -22.67
N LEU A 22 6.06 4.22 -22.37
CA LEU A 22 4.87 4.05 -23.22
C LEU A 22 3.85 5.18 -23.08
N HIS A 23 3.96 6.04 -22.06
CA HIS A 23 3.04 7.16 -21.80
C HIS A 23 1.54 6.78 -21.84
N PRO A 24 1.08 5.74 -21.10
CA PRO A 24 -0.33 5.39 -21.08
C PRO A 24 -1.18 6.47 -20.39
N ASP A 25 -2.43 6.63 -20.80
CA ASP A 25 -3.37 7.58 -20.18
C ASP A 25 -3.71 7.21 -18.72
N MET A 26 -3.58 5.94 -18.36
CA MET A 26 -3.88 5.43 -17.02
C MET A 26 -3.27 4.05 -16.77
N ALA A 27 -3.12 3.68 -15.50
CA ALA A 27 -2.65 2.37 -15.09
C ALA A 27 -3.57 1.70 -14.06
N ARG A 28 -3.60 0.36 -14.10
CA ARG A 28 -4.22 -0.49 -13.07
C ARG A 28 -3.14 -1.37 -12.45
N LEU A 29 -3.11 -1.41 -11.13
CA LEU A 29 -2.03 -2.07 -10.39
C LEU A 29 -2.59 -3.08 -9.39
N TYR A 30 -2.32 -4.36 -9.61
CA TYR A 30 -2.75 -5.41 -8.70
C TYR A 30 -1.77 -6.58 -8.75
N PRO A 31 -1.39 -7.14 -7.60
CA PRO A 31 -0.50 -8.29 -7.55
C PRO A 31 -1.16 -9.55 -8.11
N ALA A 32 -0.35 -10.51 -8.56
CA ALA A 32 -0.81 -11.79 -9.02
C ALA A 32 -1.44 -12.60 -7.87
N LEU A 33 -2.67 -13.08 -8.09
CA LEU A 33 -3.38 -13.98 -7.16
C LEU A 33 -3.48 -15.37 -7.76
N VAL A 34 -3.43 -16.37 -6.89
CA VAL A 34 -3.63 -17.76 -7.28
C VAL A 34 -5.11 -18.08 -7.19
N ILE A 35 -5.75 -18.22 -8.35
CA ILE A 35 -7.17 -18.50 -8.47
C ILE A 35 -7.37 -19.95 -8.89
N ARG A 36 -8.28 -20.66 -8.24
CA ARG A 36 -8.63 -22.06 -8.52
C ARG A 36 -8.91 -22.27 -10.01
N GLY A 37 -8.42 -23.39 -10.54
CA GLY A 37 -8.63 -23.76 -11.95
C GLY A 37 -7.74 -23.03 -12.95
N THR A 38 -6.88 -22.10 -12.51
CA THR A 38 -5.90 -21.44 -13.39
C THR A 38 -4.59 -22.22 -13.47
N GLU A 39 -3.78 -21.92 -14.49
CA GLU A 39 -2.42 -22.46 -14.60
C GLU A 39 -1.55 -22.05 -13.39
N LEU A 40 -1.78 -20.85 -12.83
CA LEU A 40 -1.06 -20.39 -11.65
C LEU A 40 -1.39 -21.24 -10.42
N ALA A 41 -2.63 -21.73 -10.30
CA ALA A 41 -3.01 -22.68 -9.25
C ALA A 41 -2.27 -24.00 -9.37
N ARG A 42 -2.19 -24.58 -10.57
CA ARG A 42 -1.44 -25.82 -10.80
C ARG A 42 0.03 -25.66 -10.43
N ARG A 43 0.66 -24.54 -10.79
CA ARG A 43 2.05 -24.21 -10.44
C ARG A 43 2.25 -23.98 -8.95
N TYR A 44 1.26 -23.41 -8.26
CA TYR A 44 1.31 -23.27 -6.81
C TYR A 44 1.21 -24.62 -6.11
N GLU A 45 0.23 -25.46 -6.49
CA GLU A 45 -0.04 -26.77 -5.91
C GLU A 45 1.13 -27.75 -6.08
N ASN A 46 1.88 -27.65 -7.17
CA ASN A 46 3.09 -28.47 -7.41
C ASN A 46 4.39 -27.82 -6.92
N GLY A 47 4.32 -26.71 -6.18
CA GLY A 47 5.47 -26.03 -5.58
C GLY A 47 6.37 -25.25 -6.56
N ARG A 48 5.96 -25.08 -7.83
CA ARG A 48 6.72 -24.36 -8.87
C ARG A 48 6.45 -22.85 -8.91
N TYR A 49 5.53 -22.35 -8.10
CA TYR A 49 5.24 -20.93 -7.98
C TYR A 49 4.91 -20.57 -6.52
N ARG A 50 5.54 -19.50 -6.03
CA ARG A 50 5.27 -18.93 -4.71
C ARG A 50 4.77 -17.50 -4.91
N PRO A 51 3.51 -17.19 -4.56
CA PRO A 51 3.01 -15.82 -4.66
C PRO A 51 3.63 -14.92 -3.60
N LEU A 52 3.57 -13.61 -3.85
CA LEU A 52 4.01 -12.58 -2.89
C LEU A 52 3.20 -12.62 -1.58
N GLY A 53 3.83 -12.15 -0.51
CA GLY A 53 3.13 -11.76 0.71
C GLY A 53 2.30 -10.48 0.53
N VAL A 54 1.33 -10.22 1.41
CA VAL A 54 0.52 -8.99 1.35
C VAL A 54 1.40 -7.76 1.54
N GLU A 55 2.28 -7.78 2.53
CA GLU A 55 3.20 -6.69 2.86
C GLU A 55 4.16 -6.41 1.71
N GLU A 56 4.77 -7.46 1.16
CA GLU A 56 5.67 -7.37 0.00
C GLU A 56 4.96 -6.78 -1.22
N ALA A 57 3.74 -7.26 -1.51
CA ALA A 57 2.94 -6.72 -2.60
C ALA A 57 2.55 -5.26 -2.37
N VAL A 58 2.26 -4.86 -1.12
CA VAL A 58 1.97 -3.47 -0.75
C VAL A 58 3.15 -2.58 -1.06
N GLU A 59 4.38 -2.97 -0.69
CA GLU A 59 5.59 -2.19 -0.97
C GLU A 59 5.84 -2.01 -2.47
N ILE A 60 5.79 -3.11 -3.23
CA ILE A 60 6.03 -3.07 -4.69
C ILE A 60 4.97 -2.20 -5.39
N CYS A 61 3.72 -2.33 -4.96
CA CYS A 61 2.63 -1.52 -5.51
C CYS A 61 2.75 -0.05 -5.11
N ALA A 62 3.16 0.26 -3.88
CA ALA A 62 3.36 1.63 -3.42
C ALA A 62 4.45 2.33 -4.23
N GLU A 63 5.61 1.69 -4.40
CA GLU A 63 6.72 2.21 -5.19
C GLU A 63 6.29 2.50 -6.64
N SER A 64 5.61 1.53 -7.27
CA SER A 64 5.17 1.70 -8.66
C SER A 64 4.07 2.75 -8.80
N CYS A 65 3.16 2.85 -7.82
CA CYS A 65 2.11 3.86 -7.81
C CYS A 65 2.68 5.27 -7.77
N ILE A 66 3.63 5.54 -6.85
CA ILE A 66 4.32 6.83 -6.75
C ILE A 66 4.99 7.17 -8.09
N ARG A 67 5.73 6.23 -8.68
CA ARG A 67 6.45 6.46 -9.94
C ARG A 67 5.51 6.80 -11.10
N LEU A 68 4.38 6.09 -11.23
CA LEU A 68 3.39 6.35 -12.27
C LEU A 68 2.75 7.73 -12.09
N GLU A 69 2.25 8.02 -10.88
CA GLU A 69 1.51 9.28 -10.62
C GLU A 69 2.41 10.51 -10.67
N CYS A 70 3.66 10.43 -10.21
CA CYS A 70 4.64 11.52 -10.35
C CYS A 70 5.01 11.81 -11.82
N ASN A 71 4.80 10.86 -12.73
CA ASN A 71 4.98 11.04 -14.18
C ASN A 71 3.65 11.32 -14.91
N GLY A 72 2.62 11.76 -14.18
CA GLY A 72 1.34 12.15 -14.77
C GLY A 72 0.46 10.98 -15.22
N ILE A 73 0.79 9.73 -14.89
CA ILE A 73 0.00 8.55 -15.23
C ILE A 73 -0.87 8.16 -14.03
N PRO A 74 -2.19 8.43 -14.07
CA PRO A 74 -3.07 8.13 -12.95
C PRO A 74 -3.22 6.62 -12.73
N VAL A 75 -3.02 6.17 -11.48
CA VAL A 75 -3.32 4.80 -11.07
C VAL A 75 -4.76 4.69 -10.61
N ILE A 76 -5.65 4.38 -11.56
CA ILE A 76 -7.10 4.41 -11.38
C ILE A 76 -7.64 3.27 -10.51
N ARG A 77 -6.86 2.20 -10.31
CA ARG A 77 -7.25 1.07 -9.46
C ARG A 77 -6.03 0.38 -8.88
N ILE A 78 -6.08 0.15 -7.57
CA ILE A 78 -5.10 -0.68 -6.84
C ILE A 78 -5.83 -1.88 -6.21
N GLY A 79 -5.34 -3.08 -6.49
CA GLY A 79 -5.96 -4.34 -6.09
C GLY A 79 -6.99 -4.86 -7.10
N LEU A 80 -7.27 -6.17 -7.02
CA LEU A 80 -8.18 -6.85 -7.93
C LEU A 80 -9.65 -6.48 -7.63
N MET A 81 -10.52 -6.58 -8.64
CA MET A 81 -11.95 -6.35 -8.48
C MET A 81 -12.61 -7.53 -7.76
N SER A 82 -13.33 -7.26 -6.69
CA SER A 82 -14.02 -8.25 -5.85
C SER A 82 -15.33 -8.72 -6.48
N SER A 83 -15.28 -9.51 -7.55
CA SER A 83 -16.51 -10.10 -8.10
C SER A 83 -17.07 -11.18 -7.16
N PRO A 84 -18.40 -11.40 -7.11
CA PRO A 84 -18.99 -12.43 -6.24
C PRO A 84 -18.37 -13.81 -6.43
N ARG A 85 -18.11 -14.20 -7.69
CA ARG A 85 -17.39 -15.43 -8.02
C ARG A 85 -15.99 -15.47 -7.41
N LEU A 86 -15.20 -14.40 -7.52
CA LEU A 86 -13.85 -14.39 -6.94
C LEU A 86 -13.87 -14.53 -5.41
N LEU A 87 -14.91 -14.03 -4.76
CA LEU A 87 -15.08 -14.06 -3.31
C LEU A 87 -15.64 -15.38 -2.77
N GLU A 88 -16.08 -16.30 -3.62
CA GLU A 88 -16.53 -17.62 -3.18
C GLU A 88 -15.41 -18.33 -2.41
N LYS A 89 -15.80 -19.01 -1.33
CA LYS A 89 -14.86 -19.67 -0.43
C LYS A 89 -14.00 -20.67 -1.22
N GLY A 90 -12.69 -20.46 -1.18
CA GLY A 90 -11.71 -21.33 -1.83
C GLY A 90 -11.45 -21.02 -3.31
N GLN A 91 -12.00 -19.94 -3.88
CA GLN A 91 -11.63 -19.50 -5.24
C GLN A 91 -10.26 -18.85 -5.28
N ILE A 92 -9.96 -17.95 -4.35
CA ILE A 92 -8.58 -17.50 -4.12
C ILE A 92 -7.92 -18.54 -3.23
N ILE A 93 -6.94 -19.26 -3.76
CA ILE A 93 -6.25 -20.32 -3.02
C ILE A 93 -4.93 -19.85 -2.40
N ALA A 94 -4.29 -18.82 -2.96
CA ALA A 94 -3.08 -18.21 -2.40
C ALA A 94 -2.79 -16.82 -2.98
N GLY A 95 -1.88 -16.10 -2.32
CA GLY A 95 -1.36 -14.80 -2.73
C GLY A 95 -1.95 -13.60 -1.98
N PRO A 96 -1.54 -12.38 -2.33
CA PRO A 96 -1.76 -11.17 -1.55
C PRO A 96 -3.18 -10.61 -1.72
N TRP A 97 -4.17 -11.34 -1.20
CA TRP A 97 -5.56 -10.90 -1.21
C TRP A 97 -5.90 -10.10 0.04
N HIS A 98 -6.47 -8.91 -0.16
CA HIS A 98 -7.17 -8.17 0.88
C HIS A 98 -8.28 -7.32 0.25
N THR A 99 -9.44 -7.28 0.89
CA THR A 99 -10.60 -6.47 0.45
C THR A 99 -10.31 -4.97 0.32
N ALA A 100 -9.30 -4.47 1.03
CA ALA A 100 -8.89 -3.08 1.11
C ALA A 100 -7.44 -2.91 0.66
N PHE A 101 -6.93 -3.80 -0.20
CA PHE A 101 -5.53 -3.79 -0.65
C PHE A 101 -5.09 -2.41 -1.17
N GLY A 102 -5.92 -1.74 -1.97
CA GLY A 102 -5.63 -0.38 -2.41
C GLY A 102 -5.51 0.62 -1.27
N GLY A 103 -6.31 0.48 -0.21
CA GLY A 103 -6.21 1.29 1.00
C GLY A 103 -4.92 1.03 1.79
N LEU A 104 -4.46 -0.23 1.85
CA LEU A 104 -3.16 -0.57 2.43
C LEU A 104 -2.02 0.10 1.66
N VAL A 105 -2.05 0.05 0.33
CA VAL A 105 -1.04 0.70 -0.52
C VAL A 105 -1.05 2.22 -0.33
N ARG A 106 -2.22 2.86 -0.37
CA ARG A 106 -2.34 4.32 -0.18
C ARG A 106 -1.93 4.76 1.22
N SER A 107 -2.30 4.01 2.26
CA SER A 107 -1.86 4.26 3.63
C SER A 107 -0.34 4.11 3.77
N HIS A 108 0.26 3.09 3.15
CA HIS A 108 1.72 2.94 3.12
C HIS A 108 2.42 4.14 2.45
N ILE A 109 1.93 4.59 1.29
CA ILE A 109 2.47 5.80 0.62
C ILE A 109 2.38 7.03 1.53
N TYR A 110 1.23 7.23 2.18
CA TYR A 110 1.01 8.37 3.07
C TYR A 110 1.93 8.33 4.31
N LEU A 111 2.06 7.18 4.96
CA LEU A 111 2.95 7.02 6.11
C LEU A 111 4.42 7.25 5.72
N LYS A 112 4.81 6.86 4.50
CA LYS A 112 6.13 7.15 3.93
C LYS A 112 6.33 8.65 3.65
N SER A 113 5.30 9.38 3.22
CA SER A 113 5.44 10.81 2.91
C SER A 113 5.61 11.66 4.17
N ILE A 114 4.87 11.35 5.24
CA ILE A 114 4.94 12.09 6.52
C ILE A 114 6.10 11.63 7.41
N GLU A 115 6.85 10.61 6.99
CA GLU A 115 7.89 9.94 7.77
C GLU A 115 8.94 10.90 8.33
N ARG A 116 9.21 11.99 7.60
CA ARG A 116 10.20 13.02 7.95
C ARG A 116 9.68 14.05 8.96
N ASP A 117 8.37 14.19 9.07
CA ASP A 117 7.70 15.15 9.97
C ASP A 117 7.45 14.54 11.37
N LEU A 118 7.63 13.22 11.51
CA LEU A 118 7.50 12.52 12.77
C LEU A 118 8.74 12.76 13.66
N PRO A 119 8.56 12.86 14.99
CA PRO A 119 9.67 12.97 15.93
C PRO A 119 10.63 11.78 15.85
N ARG A 120 11.90 12.02 16.16
CA ARG A 120 12.89 10.95 16.26
C ARG A 120 12.58 10.03 17.45
N PRO A 121 13.02 8.76 17.41
CA PRO A 121 12.90 7.85 18.54
C PRO A 121 13.38 8.49 19.84
N GLY A 122 12.50 8.54 20.86
CA GLY A 122 12.81 9.10 22.19
C GLY A 122 12.73 10.62 22.33
N GLU A 123 12.39 11.35 21.27
CA GLU A 123 12.23 12.83 21.31
C GLU A 123 10.94 13.27 22.01
N ALA A 124 9.95 12.39 22.08
CA ALA A 124 8.69 12.59 22.79
C ALA A 124 8.20 11.26 23.35
N THR A 125 7.46 11.30 24.46
CA THR A 125 6.77 10.11 25.01
C THR A 125 5.32 10.05 24.54
N ARG A 126 4.72 11.20 24.24
CA ARG A 126 3.35 11.34 23.76
C ARG A 126 3.27 12.38 22.65
N ILE A 127 2.44 12.09 21.64
CA ILE A 127 2.21 12.98 20.50
C ILE A 127 0.73 13.12 20.17
N ARG A 128 0.34 14.32 19.75
CA ARG A 128 -0.94 14.61 19.08
C ARG A 128 -0.66 14.90 17.62
N ILE A 129 -1.46 14.30 16.73
CA ILE A 129 -1.26 14.40 15.29
C ILE A 129 -2.42 15.18 14.68
N PHE A 130 -2.11 16.25 13.97
CA PHE A 130 -3.07 17.04 13.20
C PHE A 130 -2.86 16.76 11.71
N ALA A 131 -3.94 16.46 11.01
CA ALA A 131 -3.92 16.18 9.57
C ALA A 131 -5.21 16.66 8.91
N PRO A 132 -5.23 16.93 7.59
CA PRO A 132 -6.47 17.20 6.86
C PRO A 132 -7.49 16.06 7.05
N GLN A 133 -8.77 16.38 7.21
CA GLN A 133 -9.82 15.37 7.47
C GLN A 133 -9.83 14.22 6.45
N ARG A 134 -9.55 14.53 5.18
CA ARG A 134 -9.49 13.54 4.09
C ARG A 134 -8.34 12.55 4.21
N ASP A 135 -7.27 12.93 4.91
CA ASP A 135 -6.04 12.16 5.04
C ASP A 135 -6.03 11.30 6.32
N ILE A 136 -6.87 11.63 7.30
CA ILE A 136 -7.00 10.87 8.55
C ILE A 136 -7.17 9.35 8.31
N PRO A 137 -8.03 8.87 7.38
CA PRO A 137 -8.14 7.44 7.10
C PRO A 137 -6.84 6.81 6.60
N LEU A 138 -6.03 7.53 5.80
CA LEU A 138 -4.73 7.06 5.30
C LEU A 138 -3.71 7.00 6.44
N LEU A 139 -3.72 8.01 7.31
CA LEU A 139 -2.86 8.10 8.49
C LEU A 139 -3.15 6.96 9.48
N ARG A 140 -4.43 6.74 9.79
CA ARG A 140 -4.84 5.65 10.70
C ARG A 140 -4.56 4.29 10.09
N GLY A 141 -4.78 4.14 8.78
CA GLY A 141 -4.66 2.87 8.07
C GLY A 141 -5.70 1.83 8.51
N TYR A 142 -5.64 0.65 7.91
CA TYR A 142 -6.58 -0.43 8.21
C TYR A 142 -6.45 -0.85 9.69
N ARG A 143 -7.56 -0.83 10.43
CA ARG A 143 -7.62 -1.16 11.87
C ARG A 143 -6.54 -0.43 12.69
N ASN A 144 -6.28 0.86 12.44
CA ASN A 144 -5.26 1.66 13.15
C ASN A 144 -3.81 1.11 13.01
N GLN A 145 -3.50 0.32 11.99
CA GLN A 145 -2.13 -0.16 11.77
C GLN A 145 -1.14 0.98 11.51
N GLY A 146 -1.57 2.08 10.88
CA GLY A 146 -0.71 3.24 10.65
C GLY A 146 -0.29 3.92 11.96
N LEU A 147 -1.22 4.05 12.91
CA LEU A 147 -0.89 4.58 14.24
C LEU A 147 0.14 3.70 14.96
N ARG A 148 -0.05 2.39 14.93
CA ARG A 148 0.91 1.44 15.51
C ARG A 148 2.29 1.55 14.87
N GLN A 149 2.37 1.74 13.55
CA GLN A 149 3.65 1.95 12.87
C GLN A 149 4.32 3.25 13.32
N ILE A 150 3.56 4.33 13.50
CA ILE A 150 4.07 5.60 14.04
C ILE A 150 4.61 5.40 15.46
N GLU A 151 3.83 4.76 16.34
CA GLU A 151 4.23 4.50 17.74
C GLU A 151 5.49 3.63 17.83
N MET A 152 5.56 2.54 17.07
CA MET A 152 6.75 1.67 17.03
C MET A 152 7.99 2.42 16.54
N ARG A 153 7.81 3.37 15.61
CA ARG A 153 8.91 4.13 15.02
C ARG A 153 9.40 5.25 15.92
N THR A 154 8.49 6.03 16.51
CA THR A 154 8.85 7.21 17.32
C THR A 154 9.12 6.84 18.79
N GLY A 155 8.63 5.68 19.22
CA GLY A 155 8.58 5.31 20.64
C GLY A 155 7.57 6.13 21.45
N ALA A 156 6.82 7.04 20.81
CA ALA A 156 5.83 7.89 21.46
C ALA A 156 4.42 7.33 21.29
N ALA A 157 3.60 7.40 22.34
CA ALA A 157 2.19 7.03 22.25
C ALA A 157 1.39 8.11 21.51
N VAL A 158 0.53 7.70 20.56
CA VAL A 158 -0.35 8.63 19.85
C VAL A 158 -1.60 8.87 20.69
N VAL A 159 -1.72 10.07 21.27
CA VAL A 159 -2.81 10.44 22.17
C VAL A 159 -4.11 10.66 21.39
N CYS A 160 -4.05 11.42 20.31
CA CYS A 160 -5.17 11.68 19.42
C CYS A 160 -4.72 12.01 18.01
N VAL A 161 -5.66 11.86 17.07
CA VAL A 161 -5.55 12.34 15.70
C VAL A 161 -6.72 13.29 15.48
N GLU A 162 -6.43 14.57 15.24
CA GLU A 162 -7.42 15.62 15.11
C GLU A 162 -7.37 16.26 13.71
N PRO A 163 -8.53 16.66 13.16
CA PRO A 163 -8.55 17.33 11.87
C PRO A 163 -8.01 18.75 11.98
N ASP A 164 -7.18 19.14 11.02
CA ASP A 164 -6.71 20.51 10.83
C ASP A 164 -6.79 20.86 9.33
N GLN A 165 -7.79 21.67 8.98
CA GLN A 165 -8.06 22.05 7.59
C GLN A 165 -7.15 23.18 7.08
N THR A 166 -6.32 23.76 7.95
CA THR A 166 -5.33 24.75 7.55
C THR A 166 -4.12 24.10 6.86
N LEU A 167 -3.96 22.78 7.01
CA LEU A 167 -2.89 22.00 6.42
C LEU A 167 -3.19 21.62 4.96
N ALA A 168 -2.17 21.67 4.12
CA ALA A 168 -2.21 21.13 2.77
C ALA A 168 -2.36 19.59 2.78
N PRO A 169 -2.96 18.98 1.73
CA PRO A 169 -3.01 17.51 1.61
C PRO A 169 -1.62 16.88 1.71
N GLY A 170 -1.51 15.79 2.46
CA GLY A 170 -0.25 15.09 2.66
C GLY A 170 0.66 15.71 3.73
N CYS A 171 0.29 16.84 4.31
CA CYS A 171 1.03 17.46 5.41
C CYS A 171 0.42 17.11 6.77
N ILE A 172 1.27 17.04 7.79
CA ILE A 172 0.86 16.86 9.18
C ILE A 172 1.49 17.91 10.08
N ARG A 173 0.89 18.14 11.24
CA ARG A 173 1.48 18.90 12.35
C ARG A 173 1.49 18.04 13.60
N ILE A 174 2.63 18.03 14.30
CA ILE A 174 2.83 17.25 15.52
C ILE A 174 2.94 18.19 16.71
N GLU A 175 2.16 17.91 17.75
CA GLU A 175 2.36 18.50 19.08
C GLU A 175 2.88 17.43 20.04
N LYS A 176 4.00 17.74 20.71
CA LYS A 176 4.60 16.88 21.73
C LYS A 176 3.96 17.21 23.07
N VAL A 177 3.59 16.18 23.83
CA VAL A 177 2.94 16.30 25.15
C VAL A 177 3.83 15.70 26.22
#